data_AF-A0A562JEY1-F1
#
_entry.id   AF-A0A562JEY1-F1
#
_cell.length_a   1.000
_cell.length_b   1.000
_cell.length_c   1.000
_cell.angle_alpha   90.00
_cell.angle_beta   90.00
_cell.angle_gamma   90.00
#
_symmetry.space_group_name_H-M   'P 1'
#
loop_
_entity.id
_entity.type
_entity.pdbx_description
1 polymer ?
#
loop_
_entity_poly.entity_id
_entity_poly.type
_entity_poly.pdbx_seq_one_letter_code
_entity_poly.pdbx_strand_id
1 'polypeptide(L)'
;MKITVNKETVEKDKYYLWNRFIEGLSNEDFGDDLSKIQQIAKRCFWYDAEMNSGGHSGYFDCFTDENFNEVEQALIEIDAEKYSKNFRNAIDAGEEDEYMSTDRRFYEITPELTDIIIKYVLDNINEFFIIK
;
A
#
# COMPACT_ATOMS: atom_id res chain seq x y z
N MET A 1 -8.02 11.69 9.01
CA MET A 1 -7.22 12.74 9.69
C MET A 1 -6.04 13.19 8.81
N LYS A 2 -5.34 14.32 9.05
CA LYS A 2 -4.20 14.78 8.20
C LYS A 2 -2.98 15.13 9.04
N ILE A 3 -1.79 14.84 8.55
CA ILE A 3 -0.52 15.08 9.25
C ILE A 3 -0.02 16.49 8.93
N THR A 4 0.28 17.28 9.95
CA THR A 4 0.91 18.60 9.74
C THR A 4 2.41 18.42 9.49
N VAL A 5 2.92 19.03 8.42
CA VAL A 5 4.32 18.94 8.01
C VAL A 5 4.90 20.32 7.71
N ASN A 6 6.22 20.48 7.89
CA ASN A 6 6.91 21.73 7.63
C ASN A 6 7.29 21.86 6.14
N LYS A 7 6.94 22.99 5.52
CA LYS A 7 7.18 23.26 4.10
C LYS A 7 8.67 23.24 3.73
N GLU A 8 9.54 23.83 4.55
CA GLU A 8 10.98 23.85 4.23
C GLU A 8 11.58 22.45 4.22
N THR A 9 11.11 21.56 5.10
CA THR A 9 11.58 20.17 5.12
C THR A 9 11.10 19.41 3.89
N VAL A 10 9.84 19.59 3.49
CA VAL A 10 9.28 19.00 2.25
C VAL A 10 10.11 19.38 1.03
N GLU A 11 10.59 20.62 0.95
CA GLU A 11 11.39 21.11 -0.18
C GLU A 11 12.84 20.58 -0.17
N LYS A 12 13.38 20.22 1.01
CA LYS A 12 14.78 19.80 1.19
C LYS A 12 14.98 18.28 1.17
N ASP A 13 13.96 17.52 1.56
CA ASP A 13 14.04 16.06 1.68
C ASP A 13 12.95 15.38 0.85
N LYS A 14 13.37 14.76 -0.26
CA LYS A 14 12.49 14.08 -1.21
C LYS A 14 11.75 12.87 -0.62
N TYR A 15 12.22 12.31 0.49
CA TYR A 15 11.57 11.17 1.16
C TYR A 15 10.73 11.57 2.36
N TYR A 16 10.76 12.85 2.76
CA TYR A 16 10.12 13.31 4.00
C TYR A 16 8.62 12.99 4.04
N LEU A 17 7.89 13.30 2.97
CA LEU A 17 6.44 13.02 2.90
C LEU A 17 6.15 11.52 2.96
N TRP A 18 6.97 10.69 2.31
CA TRP A 18 6.81 9.25 2.35
C TRP A 18 7.04 8.69 3.76
N ASN A 19 8.11 9.13 4.42
CA ASN A 19 8.39 8.74 5.80
C ASN A 19 7.24 9.18 6.74
N ARG A 20 6.73 10.41 6.56
CA ARG A 20 5.59 10.90 7.36
C ARG A 20 4.30 10.11 7.10
N PHE A 21 4.06 9.66 5.87
CA PHE A 21 2.95 8.76 5.56
C PHE A 21 3.07 7.44 6.31
N ILE A 22 4.23 6.78 6.24
CA ILE A 22 4.49 5.51 6.95
C ILE A 22 4.31 5.69 8.46
N GLU A 23 4.93 6.71 9.04
CA GLU A 23 4.79 7.01 10.46
C GLU A 23 3.33 7.23 10.86
N GLY A 24 2.54 7.87 10.00
CA GLY A 24 1.12 8.08 10.27
C GLY A 24 0.28 6.80 10.22
N LEU A 25 0.64 5.85 9.36
CA LEU A 25 0.01 4.53 9.33
C LEU A 25 0.39 3.71 10.58
N SER A 26 1.66 3.70 10.95
CA SER A 26 2.18 2.89 12.06
C SER A 26 1.78 3.42 13.45
N ASN A 27 1.65 4.73 13.61
CA ASN A 27 1.27 5.35 14.89
C ASN A 27 -0.23 5.58 15.04
N GLU A 28 -1.04 5.11 14.09
CA GLU A 28 -2.49 5.36 14.03
C GLU A 28 -2.86 6.85 13.99
N ASP A 29 -1.94 7.73 13.56
CA ASP A 29 -2.18 9.18 13.44
C ASP A 29 -3.29 9.51 12.43
N PHE A 30 -3.61 8.58 11.52
CA PHE A 30 -4.72 8.77 10.61
C PHE A 30 -6.11 8.49 11.24
N GLY A 31 -6.15 7.84 12.41
CA GLY A 31 -7.36 7.44 13.14
C GLY A 31 -8.19 6.33 12.44
N ASP A 32 -9.32 5.95 13.05
CA ASP A 32 -10.24 4.96 12.48
C ASP A 32 -11.06 5.52 11.29
N ASP A 33 -11.30 6.84 11.29
CA ASP A 33 -12.06 7.55 10.25
C ASP A 33 -11.16 8.02 9.10
N LEU A 34 -10.60 7.05 8.37
CA LEU A 34 -9.82 7.29 7.16
C LEU A 34 -10.74 7.74 6.01
N SER A 35 -10.32 8.74 5.23
CA SER A 35 -11.01 9.03 3.95
C SER A 35 -10.81 7.86 2.98
N LYS A 36 -11.68 7.72 1.97
CA LYS A 36 -11.57 6.62 0.97
C LYS A 36 -10.16 6.56 0.36
N ILE A 37 -9.59 7.72 0.03
CA ILE A 37 -8.24 7.83 -0.54
C ILE A 37 -7.18 7.29 0.42
N GLN A 38 -7.30 7.59 1.71
CA GLN A 38 -6.38 7.10 2.74
C GLN A 38 -6.52 5.59 2.97
N GLN A 39 -7.76 5.06 2.93
CA GLN A 39 -8.01 3.63 3.05
C GLN A 39 -7.35 2.85 1.91
N ILE A 40 -7.50 3.33 0.66
CA ILE A 40 -6.87 2.74 -0.52
C ILE A 40 -5.34 2.69 -0.34
N ALA A 41 -4.73 3.82 0.02
CA ALA A 41 -3.28 3.87 0.22
C ALA A 41 -2.82 2.96 1.37
N LYS A 42 -3.57 2.88 2.48
CA LYS A 42 -3.28 2.00 3.62
C LYS A 42 -3.32 0.52 3.21
N ARG A 43 -4.36 0.09 2.49
CA ARG A 43 -4.50 -1.30 2.02
C ARG A 43 -3.34 -1.70 1.11
N CYS A 44 -3.07 -0.88 0.10
CA CYS A 44 -1.98 -1.14 -0.83
C CYS A 44 -0.61 -1.15 -0.12
N PHE A 45 -0.39 -0.25 0.84
CA PHE A 45 0.84 -0.21 1.63
C PHE A 45 1.06 -1.49 2.44
N TRP A 46 0.05 -1.98 3.17
CA TRP A 46 0.21 -3.19 3.97
C TRP A 46 0.39 -4.43 3.11
N TYR A 47 -0.28 -4.50 1.95
CA TYR A 47 -0.02 -5.57 0.99
C TYR A 47 1.44 -5.53 0.49
N ASP A 48 1.93 -4.37 0.05
CA ASP A 48 3.32 -4.19 -0.37
C ASP A 48 4.33 -4.55 0.73
N ALA A 49 4.06 -4.12 1.97
CA ALA A 49 4.92 -4.39 3.12
C ALA A 49 5.05 -5.90 3.41
N GLU A 50 3.93 -6.64 3.42
CA GLU A 50 3.96 -8.09 3.65
C GLU A 50 4.59 -8.84 2.49
N MET A 51 4.33 -8.43 1.24
CA MET A 51 4.96 -9.05 0.08
C MET A 51 6.49 -8.96 0.16
N ASN A 52 7.03 -7.85 0.69
CA ASN A 52 8.46 -7.64 0.93
C ASN A 52 8.99 -8.27 2.23
N SER A 53 8.15 -8.93 3.02
CA SER A 53 8.53 -9.61 4.26
C SER A 53 8.25 -11.12 4.24
N GLY A 54 6.99 -11.51 4.16
CA GLY A 54 6.51 -12.89 4.22
C GLY A 54 5.81 -13.40 2.96
N GLY A 55 5.74 -12.58 1.89
CA GLY A 55 5.03 -12.95 0.66
C GLY A 55 3.51 -13.05 0.86
N HIS A 56 2.82 -13.74 -0.05
CA HIS A 56 1.37 -13.93 0.09
C HIS A 56 1.01 -14.76 1.34
N SER A 57 1.85 -15.71 1.73
CA SER A 57 1.64 -16.47 2.98
C SER A 57 1.62 -15.54 4.19
N GLY A 58 2.62 -14.66 4.33
CA GLY A 58 2.66 -13.67 5.41
C GLY A 58 1.45 -12.74 5.36
N TYR A 59 1.08 -12.26 4.18
CA TYR A 59 -0.09 -11.39 4.03
C TYR A 59 -1.39 -12.06 4.48
N PHE A 60 -1.68 -13.28 4.01
CA PHE A 60 -2.92 -13.96 4.36
C PHE A 60 -2.98 -14.39 5.83
N ASP A 61 -1.84 -14.69 6.45
CA ASP A 61 -1.75 -14.98 7.90
C ASP A 61 -1.99 -13.73 8.75
N CYS A 62 -1.45 -12.57 8.34
CA CYS A 62 -1.59 -11.32 9.06
C CYS A 62 -2.96 -10.65 8.86
N PHE A 63 -3.61 -10.87 7.72
CA PHE A 63 -4.83 -10.18 7.30
C PHE A 63 -6.00 -11.15 7.05
N THR A 64 -6.17 -12.15 7.91
CA THR A 64 -7.21 -13.21 7.80
C THR A 64 -8.65 -12.69 7.76
N ASP A 65 -8.94 -11.56 8.40
CA ASP A 65 -10.28 -10.95 8.46
C ASP A 65 -10.50 -9.87 7.36
N GLU A 66 -9.52 -9.64 6.48
CA GLU A 66 -9.60 -8.59 5.47
C GLU A 66 -10.49 -9.00 4.30
N ASN A 67 -11.27 -8.05 3.77
CA ASN A 67 -12.04 -8.26 2.56
C ASN A 67 -11.12 -8.16 1.33
N PHE A 68 -10.64 -9.30 0.83
CA PHE A 68 -9.68 -9.32 -0.29
C PHE A 68 -10.20 -8.67 -1.59
N ASN A 69 -11.51 -8.61 -1.80
CA ASN A 69 -12.06 -7.87 -2.94
C ASN A 69 -11.78 -6.35 -2.83
N GLU A 70 -11.72 -5.81 -1.61
CA GLU A 70 -11.37 -4.40 -1.39
C GLU A 70 -9.88 -4.13 -1.61
N VAL A 71 -9.02 -5.11 -1.33
CA VAL A 71 -7.58 -5.02 -1.63
C VAL A 71 -7.35 -5.01 -3.14
N GLU A 72 -8.01 -5.92 -3.87
CA GLU A 72 -7.96 -5.93 -5.34
C GLU A 72 -8.45 -4.64 -5.96
N GLN A 73 -9.57 -4.12 -5.45
CA GLN A 73 -10.13 -2.87 -5.92
C GLN A 73 -9.22 -1.68 -5.60
N ALA A 74 -8.60 -1.66 -4.42
CA ALA A 74 -7.62 -0.64 -4.06
C ALA A 74 -6.40 -0.66 -5.00
N LEU A 75 -5.89 -1.85 -5.36
CA LEU A 75 -4.82 -2.01 -6.33
C LEU A 75 -5.22 -1.48 -7.72
N ILE A 76 -6.46 -1.72 -8.16
CA ILE A 76 -6.98 -1.16 -9.41
C ILE A 76 -7.08 0.37 -9.33
N GLU A 77 -7.57 0.91 -8.22
CA GLU A 77 -7.76 2.37 -8.04
C GLU A 77 -6.45 3.16 -8.03
N ILE A 78 -5.30 2.51 -7.81
CA ILE A 78 -3.96 3.14 -7.91
C ILE A 78 -3.24 2.80 -9.23
N ASP A 79 -3.95 2.30 -10.24
CA ASP A 79 -3.39 1.85 -11.53
C ASP A 79 -2.39 0.67 -11.43
N ALA A 80 -2.50 -0.16 -10.38
CA ALA A 80 -1.67 -1.34 -10.14
C ALA A 80 -2.35 -2.65 -10.62
N GLU A 81 -2.99 -2.64 -11.78
CA GLU A 81 -3.78 -3.78 -12.30
C GLU A 81 -3.01 -5.11 -12.38
N LYS A 82 -1.70 -5.06 -12.70
CA LYS A 82 -0.85 -6.26 -12.74
C LYS A 82 -0.70 -6.90 -11.36
N TYR A 83 -0.57 -6.08 -10.32
CA TYR A 83 -0.51 -6.53 -8.94
C TYR A 83 -1.88 -7.06 -8.49
N SER A 84 -2.97 -6.36 -8.81
CA SER A 84 -4.34 -6.83 -8.54
C SER A 84 -4.60 -8.22 -9.14
N LYS A 85 -4.23 -8.42 -10.41
CA LYS A 85 -4.34 -9.73 -11.07
C LYS A 85 -3.48 -10.81 -10.41
N ASN A 86 -2.24 -10.47 -10.01
CA ASN A 86 -1.35 -11.41 -9.34
C ASN A 86 -1.91 -11.83 -7.97
N PHE A 87 -2.44 -10.88 -7.22
CA PHE A 87 -3.08 -11.11 -5.93
C PHE A 87 -4.33 -11.99 -6.07
N ARG A 88 -5.20 -11.74 -7.06
CA ARG A 88 -6.34 -12.63 -7.37
C ARG A 88 -5.88 -14.05 -7.70
N ASN A 89 -4.82 -14.20 -8.49
CA ASN A 89 -4.27 -15.53 -8.80
C ASN A 89 -3.79 -16.25 -7.53
N ALA A 90 -3.19 -15.55 -6.57
CA ALA A 90 -2.78 -16.13 -5.30
C ALA A 90 -3.97 -16.63 -4.49
N ILE A 91 -5.08 -15.87 -4.45
CA ILE A 91 -6.34 -16.29 -3.82
C ILE A 91 -6.91 -17.54 -4.50
N ASP A 92 -6.98 -17.53 -5.82
CA ASP A 92 -7.64 -18.58 -6.60
C ASP A 92 -6.84 -19.90 -6.60
N ALA A 93 -5.50 -19.82 -6.64
CA ALA A 93 -4.61 -20.98 -6.57
C ALA A 93 -4.47 -21.52 -5.14
N GLY A 94 -4.59 -20.65 -4.14
CA GLY A 94 -4.33 -21.00 -2.73
C GLY A 94 -2.90 -21.51 -2.54
N GLU A 95 -2.71 -22.38 -1.53
CA GLU A 95 -1.41 -22.93 -1.16
C GLU A 95 -0.91 -24.07 -2.07
N GLU A 96 -1.40 -24.19 -3.31
CA GLU A 96 -1.02 -25.28 -4.24
C GLU A 96 0.51 -25.40 -4.44
N ASP A 97 1.21 -24.27 -4.47
CA ASP A 97 2.67 -24.17 -4.53
C ASP A 97 3.26 -23.30 -3.42
N GLU A 98 2.59 -23.21 -2.27
CA GLU A 98 2.96 -22.31 -1.16
C GLU A 98 3.15 -20.85 -1.63
N TYR A 99 2.36 -20.42 -2.62
CA TYR A 99 2.39 -19.10 -3.26
C TYR A 99 3.70 -18.76 -3.99
N MET A 100 4.62 -19.70 -4.19
CA MET A 100 5.95 -19.44 -4.74
C MET A 100 5.89 -18.77 -6.13
N SER A 101 4.98 -19.21 -6.99
CA SER A 101 4.84 -18.64 -8.33
C SER A 101 4.31 -17.20 -8.32
N THR A 102 3.31 -16.91 -7.49
CA THR A 102 2.73 -15.57 -7.33
C THR A 102 3.65 -14.61 -6.59
N ASP A 103 4.41 -15.10 -5.61
CA ASP A 103 5.45 -14.33 -4.92
C ASP A 103 6.54 -13.92 -5.88
N ARG A 104 7.09 -14.88 -6.64
CA ARG A 104 8.08 -14.58 -7.67
C ARG A 104 7.54 -13.56 -8.67
N ARG A 105 6.29 -13.74 -9.11
CA ARG A 105 5.68 -12.86 -10.09
C ARG A 105 5.54 -11.43 -9.59
N PHE A 106 5.27 -11.22 -8.30
CA PHE A 106 5.19 -9.89 -7.68
C PHE A 106 6.46 -9.07 -7.94
N TYR A 107 7.63 -9.68 -7.72
CA TYR A 107 8.94 -9.03 -7.91
C TYR A 107 9.34 -8.84 -9.38
N GLU A 108 8.65 -9.47 -10.32
CA GLU A 108 8.87 -9.28 -11.78
C GLU A 108 8.03 -8.13 -12.35
N ILE A 109 7.02 -7.65 -11.62
CA ILE A 109 6.16 -6.56 -12.08
C ILE A 109 6.90 -5.23 -11.98
N THR A 110 6.78 -4.41 -13.03
CA THR A 110 7.28 -3.03 -13.07
C THR A 110 6.19 -2.06 -13.54
N PRO A 111 6.17 -0.82 -13.01
CA PRO A 111 7.02 -0.29 -11.91
C PRO A 111 6.74 -0.99 -10.57
N GLU A 112 7.64 -0.84 -9.59
CA GLU A 112 7.48 -1.42 -8.25
C GLU A 112 6.22 -0.88 -7.57
N LEU A 113 5.53 -1.71 -6.78
CA LEU A 113 4.28 -1.32 -6.13
C LEU A 113 4.50 -0.15 -5.15
N THR A 114 5.60 -0.14 -4.39
CA THR A 114 6.01 1.00 -3.57
C THR A 114 6.02 2.33 -4.35
N ASP A 115 6.58 2.35 -5.57
CA ASP A 115 6.64 3.56 -6.40
C ASP A 115 5.25 4.03 -6.83
N ILE A 116 4.36 3.09 -7.16
CA ILE A 116 2.97 3.38 -7.50
C ILE A 116 2.24 4.00 -6.31
N ILE A 117 2.43 3.43 -5.11
CA ILE A 117 1.83 3.93 -3.87
C ILE A 117 2.35 5.34 -3.54
N ILE A 118 3.67 5.56 -3.62
CA ILE A 118 4.26 6.90 -3.42
C ILE A 118 3.63 7.90 -4.37
N LYS A 119 3.52 7.55 -5.66
CA LYS A 119 2.87 8.42 -6.66
C LYS A 119 1.43 8.72 -6.27
N TYR A 120 0.63 7.72 -5.91
CA TYR A 120 -0.76 7.90 -5.52
C TYR A 120 -0.92 8.82 -4.29
N VAL A 121 -0.07 8.66 -3.28
CA VAL A 121 -0.05 9.54 -2.09
C VAL A 121 0.29 10.98 -2.46
N LEU A 122 1.28 11.19 -3.34
CA LEU A 122 1.70 12.53 -3.76
C LEU A 122 0.68 13.21 -4.69
N ASP A 123 0.04 12.46 -5.60
CA ASP A 123 -1.04 12.98 -6.44
C ASP A 123 -2.24 13.43 -5.59
N ASN A 124 -2.41 12.81 -4.41
CA ASN A 124 -3.46 13.11 -3.43
C ASN A 124 -2.92 13.82 -2.17
N ILE A 125 -1.81 14.55 -2.27
CA ILE A 125 -1.06 15.10 -1.11
C ILE A 125 -1.93 15.81 -0.07
N ASN A 126 -2.95 16.55 -0.52
CA ASN A 126 -3.84 17.32 0.35
C ASN A 126 -4.74 16.44 1.20
N GLU A 127 -4.95 15.16 0.86
CA GLU A 127 -5.70 14.21 1.67
C GLU A 127 -4.87 13.71 2.85
N PHE A 128 -3.54 13.71 2.73
CA PHE A 128 -2.64 13.16 3.76
C PHE A 128 -2.01 14.25 4.62
N PHE A 129 -1.72 15.41 4.04
CA PHE A 129 -0.85 16.41 4.68
C PHE A 129 -1.46 17.82 4.74
N ILE A 130 -1.10 18.53 5.81
CA ILE A 130 -1.27 19.97 5.94
C ILE A 130 0.13 20.58 5.94
N ILE A 131 0.52 21.20 4.83
CA ILE A 131 1.85 21.79 4.67
C ILE A 131 1.84 23.23 5.19
N LYS A 132 2.70 23.53 6.17
CA LYS A 132 2.82 24.86 6.80
C LYS A 132 4.22 25.43 6.69
#